data_AF-A0A418MZL9-F1
#
_entry.id   AF-A0A418MZL9-F1
#
_cell.length_a   1.000
_cell.length_b   1.000
_cell.length_c   1.000
_cell.angle_alpha   90.00
_cell.angle_beta   90.00
_cell.angle_gamma   90.00
#
_symmetry.space_group_name_H-M   'P 1'
#
loop_
_entity.id
_entity.type
_entity.pdbx_description
1 polymer ?
#
loop_
_entity_poly.entity_id
_entity_poly.type
_entity_poly.pdbx_seq_one_letter_code
_entity_poly.pdbx_strand_id
1 'polypeptide(L)'
;MPEQSGLDAYAAYLPAYALHDNRLDATGPPRAGGPVRSVAGYDEDSITMAVEALRHIAADAPAARHLFLATTAAPYEAKTSAGVVHEALGLDPAVGAADLRGHRSGATALDTAARSGAVVALADLRTTRPGAPDELAQGDAAAAFVGGGARAALLLASAGRTTEVLERWRLPGERHDRIWDERFTADVLVEAGLGTARRALGEAGLAAVDEVVVSSSNARVAATLRRVLRGAGRDAEIERLTGFTGAAHPGLLLAAALDEAQPGQTILLLSATEGADAFVLRVGDDVRGVRGGPSVRAQLAARQSVGYGRYLRWRGLLDVQGPARPAAPAPAAPPMYRRTGWKYRLEGSRCGACGAITTPPGRVCAACGVVGDGDPKVSLRDRTARVVSMTRDHLTTLPEPEVAIVVADVDGGGRLSAYATDVAPAEVVVGMPMTPTFRRLWTTDSIHNYFWKLRPGKDGTDGQ
;
A
#
# COMPACT_ATOMS: atom_id res chain seq x y z
N MET A 1 -28.26 2.88 -4.60
CA MET A 1 -27.33 4.02 -4.40
C MET A 1 -27.18 4.19 -2.90
N PRO A 2 -25.97 4.51 -2.38
CA PRO A 2 -25.79 4.64 -0.95
C PRO A 2 -26.66 5.79 -0.40
N GLU A 3 -27.14 5.64 0.83
CA GLU A 3 -27.97 6.66 1.50
C GLU A 3 -27.19 7.96 1.75
N GLN A 4 -25.85 7.88 1.83
CA GLN A 4 -24.94 9.01 1.95
C GLN A 4 -23.70 8.81 1.07
N SER A 5 -23.26 9.86 0.37
CA SER A 5 -21.97 9.85 -0.35
C SER A 5 -20.85 10.17 0.64
N GLY A 6 -19.87 9.28 0.79
CA GLY A 6 -18.78 9.44 1.73
C GLY A 6 -17.91 8.20 1.87
N LEU A 7 -16.99 8.30 2.83
CA LEU A 7 -16.04 7.27 3.23
C LEU A 7 -16.47 6.71 4.58
N ASP A 8 -16.52 5.38 4.66
CA ASP A 8 -16.95 4.64 5.83
C ASP A 8 -15.78 4.11 6.67
N ALA A 9 -14.68 3.73 6.02
CA ALA A 9 -13.44 3.32 6.69
C ALA A 9 -12.22 3.71 5.84
N TYR A 10 -11.07 3.83 6.49
CA TYR A 10 -9.82 4.15 5.82
C TYR A 10 -8.62 3.49 6.49
N ALA A 11 -7.57 3.25 5.71
CA ALA A 11 -6.28 2.77 6.18
C ALA A 11 -5.16 3.25 5.26
N ALA A 12 -3.94 3.27 5.76
CA ALA A 12 -2.74 3.58 4.98
C ALA A 12 -1.67 2.52 5.21
N TYR A 13 -0.80 2.37 4.23
CA TYR A 13 0.39 1.53 4.31
C TYR A 13 1.60 2.27 3.77
N LEU A 14 2.59 2.47 4.64
CA LEU A 14 3.92 2.88 4.29
C LEU A 14 4.85 1.67 4.42
N PRO A 15 5.70 1.41 3.40
CA PRO A 15 6.79 0.47 3.52
C PRO A 15 7.67 0.71 4.75
N ALA A 16 8.29 -0.37 5.24
CA ALA A 16 9.15 -0.32 6.41
C ALA A 16 10.43 0.49 6.20
N TYR A 17 10.79 0.86 4.97
CA TYR A 17 12.09 1.45 4.65
C TYR A 17 12.00 2.90 4.16
N ALA A 18 13.03 3.68 4.48
CA ALA A 18 13.18 5.07 4.08
C ALA A 18 14.60 5.35 3.56
N LEU A 19 14.71 6.01 2.41
CA LEU A 19 15.96 6.47 1.81
C LEU A 19 16.15 7.96 2.13
N HIS A 20 17.18 8.26 2.90
CA HIS A 20 17.51 9.62 3.33
C HIS A 20 18.59 10.30 2.48
N ASP A 21 19.38 9.52 1.75
CA ASP A 21 20.51 9.99 0.95
C ASP A 21 20.64 9.13 -0.31
N ASN A 22 20.83 9.77 -1.46
CA ASN A 22 21.02 9.12 -2.77
C ASN A 22 22.47 9.27 -3.30
N ARG A 23 23.45 9.53 -2.43
CA ARG A 23 24.87 9.46 -2.77
C ARG A 23 25.40 8.03 -2.67
N LEU A 24 26.18 7.60 -3.67
CA LEU A 24 26.89 6.31 -3.63
C LEU A 24 28.04 6.34 -2.62
N ASP A 25 28.89 7.35 -2.71
CA ASP A 25 30.06 7.55 -1.84
C ASP A 25 29.76 8.58 -0.75
N ALA A 26 28.73 8.29 0.06
CA ALA A 26 28.29 9.19 1.12
C ALA A 26 29.39 9.36 2.19
N THR A 27 29.98 10.55 2.25
CA THR A 27 30.84 11.00 3.36
C THR A 27 30.01 11.93 4.26
N GLY A 28 29.72 11.48 5.48
CA GLY A 28 28.91 12.23 6.46
C GLY A 28 27.40 11.99 6.38
N PRO A 29 26.63 12.52 7.37
CA PRO A 29 25.20 12.25 7.51
C PRO A 29 24.38 12.87 6.36
N PRO A 30 23.15 12.36 6.11
CA PRO A 30 22.23 12.96 5.16
C PRO A 30 21.91 14.42 5.51
N ARG A 31 21.45 15.19 4.51
CA ARG A 31 21.03 16.59 4.71
C ARG A 31 19.88 16.65 5.72
N ALA A 32 20.12 17.31 6.85
CA ALA A 32 19.08 17.55 7.86
C ALA A 32 17.89 18.31 7.26
N GLY A 33 16.68 17.83 7.54
CA GLY A 33 15.44 18.42 7.02
C GLY A 33 15.19 18.21 5.52
N GLY A 34 16.04 17.47 4.80
CA GLY A 34 15.86 17.14 3.39
C GLY A 34 14.65 16.23 3.12
N PRO A 35 14.30 16.03 1.84
CA PRO A 35 13.29 15.07 1.44
C PRO A 35 13.74 13.64 1.78
N VAL A 36 12.79 12.83 2.24
CA VAL A 36 12.98 11.42 2.55
C VAL A 36 12.05 10.61 1.66
N ARG A 37 12.62 9.63 0.98
CA ARG A 37 11.88 8.74 0.11
C ARG A 37 11.38 7.54 0.90
N SER A 38 10.07 7.28 0.85
CA SER A 38 9.49 6.01 1.27
C SER A 38 9.87 4.90 0.26
N VAL A 39 10.36 3.76 0.74
CA VAL A 39 10.93 2.69 -0.09
C VAL A 39 10.24 1.35 0.17
N ALA A 40 9.48 0.88 -0.81
CA ALA A 40 9.02 -0.51 -0.85
C ALA A 40 10.22 -1.48 -0.83
N GLY A 41 10.18 -2.50 0.02
CA GLY A 41 11.15 -3.58 0.05
C GLY A 41 11.23 -4.31 -1.29
N TYR A 42 12.26 -5.14 -1.47
CA TYR A 42 12.43 -5.88 -2.73
C TYR A 42 11.29 -6.87 -3.05
N ASP A 43 10.59 -7.29 -1.99
CA ASP A 43 9.47 -8.21 -1.97
C ASP A 43 8.11 -7.50 -1.93
N GLU A 44 8.10 -6.18 -2.14
CA GLU A 44 6.90 -5.36 -2.20
C GLU A 44 6.66 -4.78 -3.60
N ASP A 45 5.39 -4.65 -3.97
CA ASP A 45 4.89 -3.93 -5.15
C ASP A 45 3.52 -3.30 -4.86
N SER A 46 2.90 -2.70 -5.88
CA SER A 46 1.58 -2.06 -5.74
C SER A 46 0.48 -3.03 -5.27
N ILE A 47 0.55 -4.32 -5.61
CA ILE A 47 -0.41 -5.33 -5.15
C ILE A 47 -0.18 -5.62 -3.67
N THR A 48 1.06 -5.84 -3.25
CA THR A 48 1.34 -6.19 -1.85
C THR A 48 0.99 -5.05 -0.91
N MET A 49 1.34 -3.81 -1.27
CA MET A 49 0.99 -2.63 -0.46
C MET A 49 -0.52 -2.40 -0.41
N ALA A 50 -1.24 -2.64 -1.52
CA ALA A 50 -2.70 -2.56 -1.53
C ALA A 50 -3.35 -3.58 -0.58
N VAL A 51 -2.85 -4.83 -0.57
CA VAL A 51 -3.34 -5.87 0.36
C VAL A 51 -3.09 -5.47 1.81
N GLU A 52 -1.89 -4.98 2.14
CA GLU A 52 -1.56 -4.58 3.50
C GLU A 52 -2.34 -3.35 3.98
N ALA A 53 -2.74 -2.44 3.09
CA ALA A 53 -3.66 -1.36 3.44
C ALA A 53 -5.09 -1.90 3.65
N LEU A 54 -5.61 -2.71 2.71
CA LEU A 54 -7.01 -3.15 2.72
C LEU A 54 -7.35 -4.19 3.78
N ARG A 55 -6.39 -5.04 4.19
CA ARG A 55 -6.64 -6.11 5.18
C ARG A 55 -7.24 -5.60 6.49
N HIS A 56 -7.03 -4.33 6.82
CA HIS A 56 -7.52 -3.70 8.05
C HIS A 56 -8.97 -3.21 7.99
N ILE A 57 -9.55 -3.08 6.79
CA ILE A 57 -10.87 -2.44 6.61
C ILE A 57 -11.81 -3.22 5.67
N ALA A 58 -11.29 -4.15 4.87
CA ALA A 58 -12.09 -4.84 3.85
C ALA A 58 -12.98 -5.95 4.39
N ALA A 59 -12.66 -6.53 5.56
CA ALA A 59 -13.44 -7.62 6.15
C ALA A 59 -14.87 -7.18 6.55
N ASP A 60 -15.02 -5.92 6.94
CA ASP A 60 -16.28 -5.34 7.41
C ASP A 60 -17.06 -4.62 6.30
N ALA A 61 -16.75 -4.86 5.03
CA ALA A 61 -17.36 -4.22 3.87
C ALA A 61 -18.34 -5.13 3.08
N PRO A 62 -19.37 -5.75 3.71
CA PRO A 62 -20.19 -6.79 3.09
C PRO A 62 -21.09 -6.31 1.94
N ALA A 63 -21.28 -4.98 1.78
CA ALA A 63 -22.11 -4.41 0.73
C ALA A 63 -21.34 -4.00 -0.54
N ALA A 64 -20.02 -4.12 -0.54
CA ALA A 64 -19.20 -3.67 -1.66
C ALA A 64 -19.43 -4.53 -2.90
N ARG A 65 -19.74 -3.89 -4.04
CA ARG A 65 -19.89 -4.59 -5.33
C ARG A 65 -18.59 -4.62 -6.14
N HIS A 66 -17.68 -3.71 -5.84
CA HIS A 66 -16.45 -3.54 -6.60
C HIS A 66 -15.24 -3.29 -5.70
N LEU A 67 -14.11 -3.88 -6.10
CA LEU A 67 -12.77 -3.56 -5.66
C LEU A 67 -12.04 -2.85 -6.81
N PHE A 68 -11.57 -1.61 -6.58
CA PHE A 68 -10.71 -0.91 -7.53
C PHE A 68 -9.28 -0.78 -7.00
N LEU A 69 -8.30 -1.12 -7.83
CA LEU A 69 -6.87 -0.87 -7.59
C LEU A 69 -6.38 0.27 -8.49
N ALA A 70 -6.14 1.44 -7.93
CA ALA A 70 -5.51 2.56 -8.62
C ALA A 70 -3.99 2.50 -8.51
N THR A 71 -3.30 2.42 -9.64
CA THR A 71 -1.83 2.33 -9.68
C THR A 71 -1.27 2.77 -11.03
N THR A 72 -0.09 3.42 -11.03
CA THR A 72 0.67 3.63 -12.28
C THR A 72 1.67 2.51 -12.53
N ALA A 73 2.03 1.72 -11.52
CA ALA A 73 2.99 0.61 -11.60
C ALA A 73 2.37 -0.78 -11.29
N ALA A 74 1.38 -1.22 -12.07
CA ALA A 74 0.88 -2.59 -12.00
C ALA A 74 1.97 -3.61 -12.40
N PRO A 75 2.10 -4.75 -11.71
CA PRO A 75 3.11 -5.78 -12.03
C PRO A 75 2.90 -6.44 -13.40
N TYR A 76 1.65 -6.51 -13.87
CA TYR A 76 1.31 -6.98 -15.21
C TYR A 76 0.58 -5.89 -15.99
N GLU A 77 0.84 -5.82 -17.29
CA GLU A 77 0.17 -4.85 -18.17
C GLU A 77 -1.24 -5.30 -18.57
N ALA A 78 -1.41 -6.58 -18.94
CA ALA A 78 -2.69 -7.12 -19.39
C ALA A 78 -3.47 -7.87 -18.31
N LYS A 79 -2.78 -8.54 -17.37
CA LYS A 79 -3.44 -9.29 -16.30
C LYS A 79 -3.96 -8.32 -15.23
N THR A 80 -5.24 -8.43 -14.90
CA THR A 80 -5.85 -7.69 -13.79
C THR A 80 -5.13 -7.98 -12.48
N SER A 81 -4.56 -6.93 -11.89
CA SER A 81 -3.79 -6.94 -10.65
C SER A 81 -4.71 -6.94 -9.43
N ALA A 82 -5.83 -6.21 -9.49
CA ALA A 82 -6.88 -6.22 -8.48
C ALA A 82 -7.42 -7.63 -8.17
N GLY A 83 -7.37 -8.57 -9.13
CA GLY A 83 -7.76 -9.96 -8.89
C GLY A 83 -6.85 -10.68 -7.88
N VAL A 84 -5.57 -10.30 -7.77
CA VAL A 84 -4.68 -10.84 -6.73
C VAL A 84 -5.02 -10.23 -5.37
N VAL A 85 -5.33 -8.93 -5.33
CA VAL A 85 -5.75 -8.23 -4.10
C VAL A 85 -7.06 -8.83 -3.58
N HIS A 86 -8.05 -9.00 -4.46
CA HIS A 86 -9.32 -9.66 -4.17
C HIS A 86 -9.11 -11.01 -3.51
N GLU A 87 -8.28 -11.87 -4.11
CA GLU A 87 -8.05 -13.19 -3.57
C GLU A 87 -7.24 -13.21 -2.29
N ALA A 88 -6.27 -12.31 -2.11
CA ALA A 88 -5.54 -12.21 -0.85
C ALA A 88 -6.44 -11.77 0.32
N LEU A 89 -7.41 -10.91 0.04
CA LEU A 89 -8.41 -10.45 1.00
C LEU A 89 -9.56 -11.45 1.22
N GLY A 90 -9.72 -12.43 0.34
CA GLY A 90 -10.78 -13.43 0.44
C GLY A 90 -12.18 -12.83 0.36
N LEU A 91 -12.33 -11.85 -0.53
CA LEU A 91 -13.62 -11.23 -0.80
C LEU A 91 -14.59 -12.22 -1.45
N ASP A 92 -15.89 -11.92 -1.35
CA ASP A 92 -16.93 -12.71 -2.01
C ASP A 92 -16.69 -12.75 -3.53
N PRO A 93 -16.77 -13.93 -4.20
CA PRO A 93 -16.53 -14.06 -5.63
C PRO A 93 -17.40 -13.18 -6.54
N ALA A 94 -18.52 -12.66 -6.06
CA ALA A 94 -19.38 -11.73 -6.79
C ALA A 94 -18.85 -10.28 -6.78
N VAL A 95 -17.85 -9.96 -5.96
CA VAL A 95 -17.20 -8.64 -5.95
C VAL A 95 -16.35 -8.47 -7.21
N GLY A 96 -16.76 -7.55 -8.09
CA GLY A 96 -15.98 -7.27 -9.30
C GLY A 96 -14.66 -6.58 -8.98
N ALA A 97 -13.54 -7.07 -9.51
CA ALA A 97 -12.22 -6.47 -9.30
C ALA A 97 -11.69 -5.84 -10.58
N ALA A 98 -11.25 -4.58 -10.52
CA ALA A 98 -10.74 -3.85 -11.68
C ALA A 98 -9.54 -2.94 -11.33
N ASP A 99 -8.66 -2.74 -12.33
CA ASP A 99 -7.53 -1.82 -12.21
C ASP A 99 -7.88 -0.46 -12.80
N LEU A 100 -7.51 0.61 -12.10
CA LEU A 100 -7.52 1.99 -12.59
C LEU A 100 -6.07 2.43 -12.82
N ARG A 101 -5.77 2.92 -14.02
CA ARG A 101 -4.39 3.22 -14.45
C ARG A 101 -4.24 4.70 -14.82
N GLY A 102 -3.01 5.19 -14.80
CA GLY A 102 -2.67 6.59 -15.09
C GLY A 102 -2.59 7.47 -13.85
N HIS A 103 -2.05 8.68 -14.00
CA HIS A 103 -1.69 9.54 -12.88
C HIS A 103 -2.90 10.08 -12.10
N ARG A 104 -4.07 10.18 -12.73
CA ARG A 104 -5.34 10.56 -12.08
C ARG A 104 -6.11 9.41 -11.42
N SER A 105 -5.67 8.17 -11.63
CA SER A 105 -6.39 6.98 -11.16
C SER A 105 -6.68 6.98 -9.65
N GLY A 106 -5.78 7.55 -8.84
CA GLY A 106 -5.98 7.69 -7.40
C GLY A 106 -7.19 8.54 -7.03
N ALA A 107 -7.29 9.75 -7.58
CA ALA A 107 -8.43 10.63 -7.34
C ALA A 107 -9.74 10.02 -7.86
N THR A 108 -9.70 9.38 -9.04
CA THR A 108 -10.85 8.66 -9.61
C THR A 108 -11.33 7.51 -8.70
N ALA A 109 -10.40 6.74 -8.12
CA ALA A 109 -10.74 5.68 -7.18
C ALA A 109 -11.42 6.24 -5.93
N LEU A 110 -10.89 7.33 -5.38
CA LEU A 110 -11.48 7.98 -4.21
C LEU A 110 -12.89 8.53 -4.48
N ASP A 111 -13.10 9.19 -5.62
CA ASP A 111 -14.44 9.64 -6.04
C ASP A 111 -15.42 8.46 -6.17
N THR A 112 -14.95 7.38 -6.79
CA THR A 112 -15.75 6.16 -6.97
C THR A 112 -16.13 5.54 -5.62
N ALA A 113 -15.20 5.44 -4.67
CA ALA A 113 -15.48 4.97 -3.32
C ALA A 113 -16.56 5.84 -2.67
N ALA A 114 -16.33 7.16 -2.64
CA ALA A 114 -17.22 8.11 -1.99
C ALA A 114 -18.66 8.07 -2.54
N ARG A 115 -18.84 7.73 -3.83
CA ARG A 115 -20.16 7.76 -4.49
C ARG A 115 -20.89 6.43 -4.59
N SER A 116 -20.18 5.30 -4.53
CA SER A 116 -20.73 4.01 -4.98
C SER A 116 -20.68 2.88 -3.96
N GLY A 117 -20.05 3.06 -2.80
CA GLY A 117 -19.85 1.95 -1.85
C GLY A 117 -18.73 0.99 -2.24
N ALA A 118 -17.92 1.35 -3.23
CA ALA A 118 -16.78 0.55 -3.64
C ALA A 118 -15.69 0.51 -2.56
N VAL A 119 -14.95 -0.59 -2.54
CA VAL A 119 -13.69 -0.71 -1.81
C VAL A 119 -12.58 -0.33 -2.78
N VAL A 120 -11.67 0.54 -2.35
CA VAL A 120 -10.58 1.01 -3.21
C VAL A 120 -9.25 0.95 -2.51
N ALA A 121 -8.21 0.60 -3.28
CA ALA A 121 -6.82 0.80 -2.89
C ALA A 121 -6.14 1.68 -3.93
N LEU A 122 -5.43 2.70 -3.45
CA LEU A 122 -4.54 3.53 -4.22
C LEU A 122 -3.12 3.12 -3.82
N ALA A 123 -2.38 2.47 -4.70
CA ALA A 123 -1.07 1.90 -4.37
C ALA A 123 -0.08 2.12 -5.51
N ASP A 124 1.08 2.70 -5.22
CA ASP A 124 2.06 2.97 -6.26
C ASP A 124 3.49 2.73 -5.81
N LEU A 125 4.29 2.23 -6.74
CA LEU A 125 5.73 2.04 -6.60
C LEU A 125 6.41 2.87 -7.67
N ARG A 126 7.23 3.82 -7.23
CA ARG A 126 7.89 4.79 -8.10
C ARG A 126 9.33 4.35 -8.30
N THR A 127 9.78 4.32 -9.55
CA THR A 127 11.16 3.96 -9.87
C THR A 127 11.77 5.09 -10.67
N THR A 128 12.42 6.03 -9.98
CA THR A 128 13.09 7.16 -10.62
C THR A 128 14.47 6.73 -11.13
N ARG A 129 15.02 7.43 -12.13
CA ARG A 129 16.40 7.21 -12.57
C ARG A 129 17.38 7.61 -11.46
N PRO A 130 18.45 6.84 -11.23
CA PRO A 130 19.52 7.22 -10.32
C PRO A 130 20.06 8.63 -10.61
N GLY A 131 20.12 9.49 -9.60
CA GLY A 131 20.62 10.86 -9.72
C GLY A 131 19.65 11.87 -10.35
N ALA A 132 18.39 11.49 -10.60
CA ALA A 132 17.39 12.45 -11.03
C ALA A 132 17.13 13.52 -9.95
N PRO A 133 16.85 14.78 -10.32
CA PRO A 133 16.65 15.87 -9.36
C PRO A 133 15.55 15.61 -8.33
N ASP A 134 14.51 14.85 -8.70
CA ASP A 134 13.37 14.52 -7.85
C ASP A 134 13.47 13.13 -7.21
N GLU A 135 14.58 12.39 -7.35
CA GLU A 135 14.68 10.99 -6.92
C GLU A 135 14.29 10.76 -5.45
N LEU A 136 14.82 11.59 -4.54
CA LEU A 136 14.50 11.57 -3.11
C LEU A 136 13.11 12.16 -2.79
N ALA A 137 12.53 12.93 -3.72
CA ALA A 137 11.21 13.54 -3.58
C ALA A 137 10.09 12.64 -4.16
N GLN A 138 10.41 11.44 -4.62
CA GLN A 138 9.46 10.40 -5.01
C GLN A 138 9.43 9.31 -3.94
N GLY A 139 8.34 8.54 -3.84
CA GLY A 139 8.29 7.42 -2.90
C GLY A 139 7.17 6.43 -3.17
N ASP A 140 7.06 5.45 -2.28
CA ASP A 140 6.14 4.32 -2.42
C ASP A 140 5.18 4.26 -1.23
N ALA A 141 3.90 3.99 -1.50
CA ALA A 141 2.87 3.86 -0.47
C ALA A 141 1.61 3.19 -1.02
N ALA A 142 0.71 2.84 -0.10
CA ALA A 142 -0.69 2.62 -0.41
C ALA A 142 -1.62 3.32 0.58
N ALA A 143 -2.84 3.59 0.14
CA ALA A 143 -3.96 4.00 0.96
C ALA A 143 -5.20 3.24 0.51
N ALA A 144 -6.11 2.97 1.44
CA ALA A 144 -7.32 2.20 1.18
C ALA A 144 -8.53 2.86 1.82
N PHE A 145 -9.67 2.77 1.14
CA PHE A 145 -10.92 3.35 1.59
C PHE A 145 -12.10 2.42 1.28
N VAL A 146 -13.06 2.38 2.19
CA VAL A 146 -14.38 1.77 1.99
C VAL A 146 -15.39 2.89 1.83
N GLY A 147 -16.13 2.89 0.73
CA GLY A 147 -17.19 3.87 0.48
C GLY A 147 -18.56 3.48 1.04
N GLY A 148 -19.57 4.32 0.76
CA GLY A 148 -20.98 3.95 0.96
C GLY A 148 -21.52 4.22 2.37
N GLY A 149 -20.77 4.99 3.15
CA GLY A 149 -21.15 5.51 4.47
C GLY A 149 -20.44 6.84 4.72
N ALA A 150 -20.55 7.35 5.94
CA ALA A 150 -19.95 8.64 6.32
C ALA A 150 -19.22 8.57 7.67
N ARG A 151 -18.94 7.37 8.19
CA ARG A 151 -18.29 7.19 9.49
C ARG A 151 -16.89 7.80 9.54
N ALA A 152 -16.12 7.69 8.44
CA ALA A 152 -14.83 8.36 8.33
C ALA A 152 -14.99 9.81 7.86
N ALA A 153 -15.72 10.02 6.75
CA ALA A 153 -15.98 11.35 6.23
C ALA A 153 -17.21 11.38 5.30
N LEU A 154 -18.03 12.42 5.42
CA LEU A 154 -19.11 12.75 4.49
C LEU A 154 -18.57 13.57 3.32
N LEU A 155 -18.94 13.22 2.09
CA LEU A 155 -18.63 14.04 0.91
C LEU A 155 -19.66 15.17 0.77
N LEU A 156 -19.23 16.41 1.02
CA LEU A 156 -20.07 17.60 0.88
C LEU A 156 -20.18 18.04 -0.59
N ALA A 157 -19.05 18.07 -1.29
CA ALA A 157 -18.99 18.41 -2.71
C ALA A 157 -17.70 17.86 -3.34
N SER A 158 -17.70 17.78 -4.67
CA SER A 158 -16.48 17.50 -5.43
C SER A 158 -16.55 18.15 -6.79
N ALA A 159 -15.43 18.63 -7.30
CA ALA A 159 -15.33 19.15 -8.66
C ALA A 159 -14.11 18.55 -9.38
N GLY A 160 -14.18 18.50 -10.71
CA GLY A 160 -13.08 18.04 -11.55
C GLY A 160 -12.81 18.97 -12.73
N ARG A 161 -11.57 19.00 -13.19
CA ARG A 161 -11.15 19.59 -14.47
C ARG A 161 -10.10 18.68 -15.08
N THR A 162 -10.45 18.01 -16.18
CA THR A 162 -9.47 17.30 -17.00
C THR A 162 -8.70 18.31 -17.83
N THR A 163 -7.38 18.22 -17.82
CA THR A 163 -6.51 19.02 -18.69
C THR A 163 -5.54 18.07 -19.39
N GLU A 164 -5.61 17.98 -20.71
CA GLU A 164 -4.58 17.27 -21.47
C GLU A 164 -3.28 18.10 -21.40
N VAL A 165 -2.29 17.58 -20.67
CA VAL A 165 -0.96 18.17 -20.54
C VAL A 165 0.04 17.05 -20.28
N LEU A 166 1.05 16.96 -21.13
CA LEU A 166 2.11 15.97 -20.97
C LEU A 166 3.13 16.46 -19.93
N GLU A 167 2.90 16.12 -18.66
CA GLU A 167 3.80 16.45 -17.56
C GLU A 167 4.78 15.30 -17.26
N ARG A 168 4.22 14.15 -16.91
CA ARG A 168 4.96 12.96 -16.52
C ARG A 168 4.38 11.79 -17.28
N TRP A 169 5.23 10.99 -17.92
CA TRP A 169 4.78 9.85 -18.73
C TRP A 169 5.79 8.71 -18.69
N ARG A 170 5.29 7.52 -19.00
CA ARG A 170 6.09 6.29 -19.10
C ARG A 170 5.50 5.41 -20.19
N LEU A 171 6.34 4.96 -21.12
CA LEU A 171 5.89 4.04 -22.17
C LEU A 171 5.75 2.61 -21.62
N PRO A 172 4.92 1.76 -22.25
CA PRO A 172 4.91 0.32 -21.97
C PRO A 172 6.33 -0.28 -21.98
N GLY A 173 6.65 -1.06 -20.96
CA GLY A 173 7.97 -1.69 -20.79
C GLY A 173 9.07 -0.81 -20.20
N GLU A 174 8.90 0.52 -20.14
CA GLU A 174 9.85 1.39 -19.46
C GLU A 174 9.73 1.31 -17.94
N ARG A 175 10.85 1.41 -17.23
CA ARG A 175 10.88 1.40 -15.75
C ARG A 175 10.68 2.79 -15.15
N HIS A 176 11.13 3.81 -15.86
CA HIS A 176 11.28 5.17 -15.36
C HIS A 176 10.33 6.12 -16.05
N ASP A 177 9.74 7.02 -15.27
CA ASP A 177 9.00 8.13 -15.82
C ASP A 177 9.96 9.13 -16.48
N ARG A 178 9.46 9.80 -17.50
CA ARG A 178 10.03 11.02 -18.06
C ARG A 178 9.20 12.19 -17.55
N ILE A 179 9.84 13.35 -17.43
CA ILE A 179 9.22 14.57 -16.89
C ILE A 179 9.52 15.69 -17.87
N TRP A 180 8.49 16.49 -18.18
CA TRP A 180 8.63 17.72 -18.96
C TRP A 180 9.16 18.87 -18.08
N ASP A 181 9.33 20.07 -18.63
CA ASP A 181 9.68 21.25 -17.84
C ASP A 181 8.55 21.59 -16.84
N GLU A 182 8.82 21.36 -15.56
CA GLU A 182 7.92 21.64 -14.44
C GLU A 182 7.51 23.12 -14.33
N ARG A 183 8.28 24.05 -14.93
CA ARG A 183 7.88 25.47 -14.97
C ARG A 183 6.68 25.69 -15.88
N PHE A 184 6.65 24.99 -17.02
CA PHE A 184 5.54 25.08 -17.97
C PHE A 184 4.26 24.48 -17.37
N THR A 185 4.36 23.29 -16.77
CA THR A 185 3.17 22.62 -16.21
C THR A 185 2.66 23.28 -14.94
N ALA A 186 3.49 24.07 -14.25
CA ALA A 186 3.12 24.71 -13.01
C ALA A 186 1.92 25.66 -13.17
N ASP A 187 1.97 26.57 -14.14
CA ASP A 187 0.89 27.56 -14.34
C ASP A 187 -0.43 26.88 -14.73
N VAL A 188 -0.35 25.87 -15.61
CA VAL A 188 -1.50 25.08 -16.07
C VAL A 188 -2.20 24.38 -14.89
N LEU A 189 -1.42 23.71 -14.04
CA LEU A 189 -1.97 22.94 -12.92
C LEU A 189 -2.40 23.84 -11.74
N VAL A 190 -1.75 24.98 -11.51
CA VAL A 190 -2.19 25.96 -10.51
C VAL A 190 -3.54 26.56 -10.92
N GLU A 191 -3.71 26.95 -12.19
CA GLU A 191 -5.00 27.46 -12.69
C GLU A 191 -6.10 26.39 -12.55
N ALA A 192 -5.81 25.15 -12.98
CA ALA A 192 -6.74 24.04 -12.87
C ALA A 192 -7.12 23.73 -11.41
N GLY A 193 -6.13 23.70 -10.52
CA GLY A 193 -6.30 23.45 -9.09
C GLY A 193 -7.15 24.51 -8.41
N LEU A 194 -6.84 25.79 -8.59
CA LEU A 194 -7.59 26.89 -7.99
C LEU A 194 -9.03 26.98 -8.50
N GLY A 195 -9.23 26.82 -9.81
CA GLY A 195 -10.58 26.80 -10.39
C GLY A 195 -11.42 25.65 -9.87
N THR A 196 -10.83 24.48 -9.68
CA THR A 196 -11.52 23.28 -9.19
C THR A 196 -11.81 23.36 -7.69
N ALA A 197 -10.86 23.84 -6.89
CA ALA A 197 -11.06 24.10 -5.46
C ALA A 197 -12.21 25.10 -5.22
N ARG A 198 -12.23 26.23 -5.95
CA ARG A 198 -13.30 27.24 -5.82
C ARG A 198 -14.69 26.68 -6.16
N ARG A 199 -14.80 25.86 -7.20
CA ARG A 199 -16.07 25.21 -7.57
C ARG A 199 -16.53 24.26 -6.47
N ALA A 200 -15.66 23.38 -6.00
CA ALA A 200 -16.01 22.43 -4.94
C ALA A 200 -16.40 23.14 -3.62
N LEU A 201 -15.68 24.19 -3.23
CA LEU A 201 -16.03 25.02 -2.06
C LEU A 201 -17.37 25.74 -2.23
N GLY A 202 -17.62 26.31 -3.42
CA GLY A 202 -18.88 26.96 -3.74
C GLY A 202 -20.07 26.00 -3.72
N GLU A 203 -19.92 24.79 -4.29
CA GLU A 203 -20.93 23.73 -4.25
C GLU A 203 -21.18 23.22 -2.82
N ALA A 204 -20.15 23.17 -1.98
CA ALA A 204 -20.29 22.85 -0.55
C ALA A 204 -20.89 24.00 0.29
N GLY A 205 -21.06 25.20 -0.28
CA GLY A 205 -21.51 26.38 0.43
C GLY A 205 -20.50 26.91 1.46
N LEU A 206 -19.20 26.65 1.25
CA LEU A 206 -18.13 27.00 2.18
C LEU A 206 -17.20 28.06 1.58
N ALA A 207 -16.84 29.07 2.38
CA ALA A 207 -15.83 30.06 2.01
C ALA A 207 -14.39 29.59 2.32
N ALA A 208 -14.25 28.70 3.32
CA ALA A 208 -13.00 28.13 3.78
C ALA A 208 -13.27 26.75 4.42
N VAL A 209 -12.20 26.00 4.65
CA VAL A 209 -12.21 24.70 5.35
C VAL A 209 -11.20 24.72 6.49
N ASP A 210 -11.30 23.77 7.40
CA ASP A 210 -10.40 23.64 8.56
C ASP A 210 -9.01 23.13 8.15
N GLU A 211 -8.93 22.25 7.16
CA GLU A 211 -7.66 21.69 6.65
C GLU A 211 -7.65 21.65 5.12
N VAL A 212 -6.50 21.97 4.52
CA VAL A 212 -6.26 21.87 3.08
C VAL A 212 -5.14 20.88 2.83
N VAL A 213 -5.46 19.85 2.06
CA VAL A 213 -4.55 18.78 1.65
C VAL A 213 -4.34 18.85 0.14
N VAL A 214 -3.09 18.97 -0.29
CA VAL A 214 -2.74 19.11 -1.71
C VAL A 214 -1.83 17.96 -2.14
N SER A 215 -2.27 17.20 -3.14
CA SER A 215 -1.47 16.21 -3.86
C SER A 215 -1.14 16.74 -5.24
N SER A 216 0.13 16.69 -5.66
CA SER A 216 0.53 17.09 -7.00
C SER A 216 1.80 16.39 -7.43
N SER A 217 1.88 16.01 -8.70
CA SER A 217 3.08 15.49 -9.37
C SER A 217 4.20 16.52 -9.50
N ASN A 218 3.86 17.81 -9.34
CA ASN A 218 4.76 18.95 -9.36
C ASN A 218 4.80 19.62 -7.97
N ALA A 219 5.97 19.61 -7.33
CA ALA A 219 6.14 20.17 -5.98
C ALA A 219 5.91 21.70 -5.92
N ARG A 220 6.18 22.44 -7.00
CA ARG A 220 5.93 23.89 -7.06
C ARG A 220 4.44 24.20 -7.10
N VAL A 221 3.67 23.38 -7.82
CA VAL A 221 2.21 23.45 -7.85
C VAL A 221 1.66 23.18 -6.46
N ALA A 222 2.13 22.11 -5.81
CA ALA A 222 1.70 21.73 -4.47
C ALA A 222 1.94 22.89 -3.47
N ALA A 223 3.16 23.44 -3.44
CA ALA A 223 3.52 24.56 -2.59
C ALA A 223 2.70 25.83 -2.87
N THR A 224 2.46 26.13 -4.15
CA THR A 224 1.67 27.30 -4.56
C THR A 224 0.21 27.17 -4.13
N LEU A 225 -0.41 26.02 -4.39
CA LEU A 225 -1.79 25.74 -4.02
C LEU A 225 -1.98 25.76 -2.51
N ARG A 226 -1.10 25.12 -1.73
CA ARG A 226 -1.11 25.17 -0.25
C ARG A 226 -1.11 26.61 0.25
N ARG A 227 -0.19 27.44 -0.27
CA ARG A 227 -0.07 28.84 0.13
C ARG A 227 -1.31 29.65 -0.21
N VAL A 228 -1.81 29.54 -1.45
CA VAL A 228 -2.95 30.34 -1.92
C VAL A 228 -4.26 29.92 -1.23
N LEU A 229 -4.42 28.63 -0.97
CA LEU A 229 -5.57 28.07 -0.26
C LEU A 229 -5.43 28.12 1.27
N ARG A 230 -4.34 28.69 1.79
CA ARG A 230 -4.06 28.87 3.23
C ARG A 230 -3.99 27.56 4.03
N GLY A 231 -3.46 26.49 3.43
CA GLY A 231 -3.24 25.23 4.11
C GLY A 231 -2.20 25.34 5.24
N ALA A 232 -2.40 24.57 6.30
CA ALA A 232 -1.52 24.56 7.48
C ALA A 232 -0.15 23.90 7.21
N GLY A 233 0.00 23.19 6.09
CA GLY A 233 1.26 22.56 5.66
C GLY A 233 1.58 21.23 6.34
N ARG A 234 0.61 20.62 7.05
CA ARG A 234 0.78 19.29 7.65
C ARG A 234 0.99 18.21 6.58
N ASP A 235 0.25 18.31 5.48
CA ASP A 235 0.40 17.44 4.32
C ASP A 235 1.79 17.56 3.66
N ALA A 236 2.37 18.78 3.62
CA ALA A 236 3.72 19.00 3.13
C ALA A 236 4.79 18.36 4.01
N GLU A 237 4.56 18.23 5.33
CA GLU A 237 5.45 17.47 6.22
C GLU A 237 5.42 15.97 5.87
N ILE A 238 4.24 15.41 5.64
CA ILE A 238 4.09 14.01 5.21
C ILE A 238 4.77 13.80 3.86
N GLU A 239 4.50 14.63 2.87
CA GLU A 239 5.15 14.58 1.55
C GLU A 239 6.67 14.67 1.65
N ARG A 240 7.21 15.56 2.50
CA ARG A 240 8.66 15.65 2.73
C ARG A 240 9.25 14.37 3.33
N LEU A 241 8.48 13.65 4.15
CA LEU A 241 8.92 12.43 4.82
C LEU A 241 8.67 11.15 4.00
N THR A 242 7.87 11.22 2.92
CA THR A 242 7.54 10.06 2.07
C THR A 242 7.95 10.21 0.61
N GLY A 243 8.07 11.43 0.11
CA GLY A 243 8.04 11.76 -1.31
C GLY A 243 6.62 11.70 -1.91
N PHE A 244 6.51 12.12 -3.18
CA PHE A 244 5.32 11.97 -4.00
C PHE A 244 5.10 10.50 -4.36
N THR A 245 3.99 9.93 -3.90
CA THR A 245 3.71 8.49 -3.97
C THR A 245 2.81 8.09 -5.14
N GLY A 246 2.84 8.87 -6.23
CA GLY A 246 2.08 8.57 -7.45
C GLY A 246 0.57 8.52 -7.21
N ALA A 247 -0.09 7.50 -7.76
CA ALA A 247 -1.54 7.32 -7.60
C ALA A 247 -1.97 7.19 -6.12
N ALA A 248 -1.09 6.73 -5.22
CA ALA A 248 -1.38 6.62 -3.79
C ALA A 248 -1.36 7.97 -3.05
N HIS A 249 -0.74 9.00 -3.63
CA HIS A 249 -0.45 10.26 -2.93
C HIS A 249 -1.66 10.99 -2.37
N PRO A 250 -2.76 11.24 -3.13
CA PRO A 250 -3.93 11.89 -2.56
C PRO A 250 -4.57 11.07 -1.43
N GLY A 251 -4.56 9.74 -1.53
CA GLY A 251 -5.10 8.85 -0.50
C GLY A 251 -4.23 8.84 0.77
N LEU A 252 -2.91 8.79 0.62
CA LEU A 252 -1.96 8.83 1.75
C LEU A 252 -2.10 10.13 2.54
N LEU A 253 -2.14 11.28 1.84
CA LEU A 253 -2.27 12.58 2.49
C LEU A 253 -3.64 12.74 3.15
N LEU A 254 -4.72 12.25 2.53
CA LEU A 254 -6.05 12.24 3.15
C LEU A 254 -6.08 11.38 4.41
N ALA A 255 -5.52 10.17 4.36
CA ALA A 255 -5.45 9.29 5.54
C ALA A 255 -4.68 9.96 6.69
N ALA A 256 -3.56 10.62 6.40
CA ALA A 256 -2.79 11.36 7.38
C ALA A 256 -3.59 12.54 7.99
N ALA A 257 -4.39 13.23 7.18
CA ALA A 257 -5.27 14.30 7.68
C ALA A 257 -6.39 13.75 8.57
N LEU A 258 -7.03 12.64 8.18
CA LEU A 258 -8.07 11.98 8.96
C LEU A 258 -7.56 11.43 10.30
N ASP A 259 -6.31 10.96 10.36
CA ASP A 259 -5.69 10.47 11.60
C ASP A 259 -5.66 11.51 12.73
N GLU A 260 -5.57 12.80 12.38
CA GLU A 260 -5.47 13.91 13.33
C GLU A 260 -6.75 14.74 13.45
N ALA A 261 -7.68 14.58 12.51
CA ALA A 261 -8.87 15.39 12.44
C ALA A 261 -9.82 15.15 13.64
N GLN A 262 -10.59 16.17 13.96
CA GLN A 262 -11.69 16.09 14.91
C GLN A 262 -13.01 15.91 14.13
N PRO A 263 -13.98 15.17 14.69
CA PRO A 263 -15.35 15.12 14.18
C PRO A 263 -15.90 16.49 13.80
N GLY A 264 -16.59 16.58 12.66
CA GLY A 264 -17.19 17.79 12.16
C GLY A 264 -16.25 18.76 11.42
N GLN A 265 -14.93 18.59 11.53
CA GLN A 265 -13.98 19.40 10.76
C GLN A 265 -14.16 19.19 9.25
N THR A 266 -13.84 20.22 8.48
CA THR A 266 -13.91 20.22 7.02
C THR A 266 -12.52 20.12 6.42
N ILE A 267 -12.37 19.27 5.41
CA ILE A 267 -11.11 19.02 4.71
C ILE A 267 -11.34 19.27 3.21
N LEU A 268 -10.49 20.11 2.60
CA LEU A 268 -10.35 20.18 1.15
C LEU A 268 -9.17 19.31 0.73
N LEU A 269 -9.46 18.19 0.06
CA LEU A 269 -8.43 17.45 -0.68
C LEU A 269 -8.41 17.93 -2.13
N LEU A 270 -7.24 18.34 -2.61
CA LEU A 270 -7.02 18.75 -4.00
C LEU A 270 -5.91 17.90 -4.62
N SER A 271 -6.22 17.13 -5.65
CA SER A 271 -5.26 16.42 -6.50
C SER A 271 -5.05 17.20 -7.78
N ALA A 272 -3.88 17.82 -7.98
CA ALA A 272 -3.53 18.56 -9.19
C ALA A 272 -2.56 17.72 -10.05
N THR A 273 -3.11 16.96 -10.98
CA THR A 273 -2.37 16.00 -11.82
C THR A 273 -3.12 15.85 -13.14
N GLU A 274 -2.52 16.22 -14.27
CA GLU A 274 -3.18 16.23 -15.60
C GLU A 274 -4.56 16.92 -15.58
N GLY A 275 -4.62 18.07 -14.89
CA GLY A 275 -5.85 18.73 -14.49
C GLY A 275 -5.95 18.87 -12.97
N ALA A 276 -7.17 18.78 -12.44
CA ALA A 276 -7.40 18.78 -11.00
C ALA A 276 -8.69 18.06 -10.60
N ASP A 277 -8.68 17.46 -9.42
CA ASP A 277 -9.82 16.85 -8.75
C ASP A 277 -9.87 17.38 -7.30
N ALA A 278 -11.01 17.92 -6.87
CA ALA A 278 -11.21 18.48 -5.54
C ALA A 278 -12.35 17.78 -4.82
N PHE A 279 -12.14 17.48 -3.54
CA PHE A 279 -13.12 16.88 -2.64
C PHE A 279 -13.23 17.73 -1.38
N VAL A 280 -14.46 18.14 -1.05
CA VAL A 280 -14.77 18.81 0.22
C VAL A 280 -15.45 17.79 1.12
N LEU A 281 -14.77 17.42 2.19
CA LEU A 281 -15.16 16.37 3.12
C LEU A 281 -15.49 16.98 4.48
N ARG A 282 -16.50 16.44 5.16
CA ARG A 282 -16.74 16.68 6.59
C ARG A 282 -16.39 15.42 7.36
N VAL A 283 -15.50 15.53 8.33
CA VAL A 283 -15.01 14.42 9.15
C VAL A 283 -16.16 13.83 9.95
N GLY A 284 -16.30 12.51 9.89
CA GLY A 284 -17.35 11.77 10.58
C GLY A 284 -17.09 11.62 12.08
N ASP A 285 -18.15 11.33 12.84
CA ASP A 285 -18.09 11.22 14.29
C ASP A 285 -17.24 10.03 14.78
N ASP A 286 -17.14 8.98 13.96
CA ASP A 286 -16.42 7.74 14.28
C ASP A 286 -15.07 7.63 13.57
N VAL A 287 -14.51 8.73 13.05
CA VAL A 287 -13.27 8.74 12.23
C VAL A 287 -12.12 7.95 12.88
N ARG A 288 -11.98 8.01 14.21
CA ARG A 288 -10.93 7.27 14.94
C ARG A 288 -11.25 5.78 15.11
N GLY A 289 -12.52 5.42 15.24
CA GLY A 289 -12.98 4.04 15.40
C GLY A 289 -12.92 3.25 14.08
N VAL A 290 -13.10 3.94 12.95
CA VAL A 290 -13.05 3.32 11.61
C VAL A 290 -11.68 3.40 10.92
N ARG A 291 -10.66 3.97 11.59
CA ARG A 291 -9.27 3.89 11.12
C ARG A 291 -8.76 2.46 11.29
N GLY A 292 -8.53 1.79 10.18
CA GLY A 292 -7.85 0.49 10.16
C GLY A 292 -6.33 0.64 10.33
N GLY A 293 -5.74 -0.21 11.18
CA GLY A 293 -4.29 -0.28 11.34
C GLY A 293 -3.65 0.96 12.02
N PRO A 294 -2.31 1.07 11.96
CA PRO A 294 -1.57 2.19 12.56
C PRO A 294 -1.71 3.48 11.73
N SER A 295 -1.76 4.63 12.42
CA SER A 295 -1.73 5.95 11.77
C SER A 295 -0.50 6.15 10.88
N VAL A 296 -0.58 7.04 9.88
CA VAL A 296 0.52 7.39 8.98
C VAL A 296 1.75 7.84 9.79
N ARG A 297 1.58 8.69 10.80
CA ARG A 297 2.69 9.15 11.66
C ARG A 297 3.33 8.03 12.47
N ALA A 298 2.55 7.09 12.99
CA ALA A 298 3.08 5.93 13.69
C ALA A 298 3.93 5.05 12.75
N GLN A 299 3.48 4.87 11.50
CA GLN A 299 4.24 4.14 10.49
C GLN A 299 5.54 4.88 10.13
N LEU A 300 5.49 6.20 9.92
CA LEU A 300 6.68 7.03 9.64
C LEU A 300 7.75 6.89 10.73
N ALA A 301 7.34 6.86 11.99
CA ALA A 301 8.22 6.74 13.15
C ALA A 301 8.86 5.35 13.29
N ALA A 302 8.23 4.30 12.72
CA ALA A 302 8.70 2.93 12.81
C ALA A 302 9.64 2.50 11.66
N ARG A 303 9.90 3.38 10.68
CA ARG A 303 10.69 3.05 9.49
C ARG A 303 12.17 2.86 9.80
N GLN A 304 12.80 2.03 8.97
CA GLN A 304 14.23 1.73 8.96
C GLN A 304 14.92 2.46 7.82
N SER A 305 16.13 2.96 8.04
CA SER A 305 16.94 3.57 6.99
C SER A 305 17.47 2.51 6.03
N VAL A 306 17.39 2.77 4.72
CA VAL A 306 18.05 1.98 3.68
C VAL A 306 19.13 2.82 3.00
N GLY A 307 20.30 2.20 2.77
CA GLY A 307 21.39 2.83 2.02
C GLY A 307 21.14 2.81 0.51
N TYR A 308 21.68 3.79 -0.21
CA TYR A 308 21.39 3.97 -1.64
C TYR A 308 21.76 2.75 -2.51
N GLY A 309 22.92 2.13 -2.30
CA GLY A 309 23.30 0.91 -3.03
C GLY A 309 22.32 -0.26 -2.82
N ARG A 310 21.80 -0.42 -1.59
CA ARG A 310 20.77 -1.43 -1.28
C ARG A 310 19.45 -1.10 -1.96
N TYR A 311 19.03 0.16 -1.96
CA TYR A 311 17.87 0.64 -2.70
C TYR A 311 17.99 0.36 -4.22
N LEU A 312 19.12 0.70 -4.83
CA LEU A 312 19.36 0.46 -6.26
C LEU A 312 19.30 -1.03 -6.60
N ARG A 313 19.87 -1.90 -5.75
CA ARG A 313 19.77 -3.37 -5.89
C ARG A 313 18.32 -3.85 -5.80
N TRP A 314 17.56 -3.37 -4.82
CA TRP A 314 16.13 -3.73 -4.66
C TRP A 314 15.26 -3.31 -5.84
N ARG A 315 15.56 -2.17 -6.46
CA ARG A 315 14.85 -1.69 -7.65
C ARG A 315 15.33 -2.33 -8.95
N GLY A 316 16.35 -3.19 -8.90
CA GLY A 316 16.95 -3.81 -10.09
C GLY A 316 17.63 -2.79 -11.01
N LEU A 317 18.21 -1.74 -10.43
CA LEU A 317 18.93 -0.66 -11.13
C LEU A 317 20.43 -0.89 -11.19
N LEU A 318 20.92 -1.90 -10.46
CA LEU A 318 22.28 -2.41 -10.57
C LEU A 318 22.21 -3.80 -11.18
N ASP A 319 23.09 -4.05 -12.15
CA ASP A 319 23.38 -5.42 -12.58
C ASP A 319 24.36 -6.03 -11.58
N VAL A 320 23.90 -7.04 -10.84
CA VAL A 320 24.64 -7.65 -9.73
C VAL A 320 24.76 -9.14 -10.00
N GLN A 321 25.99 -9.66 -9.94
CA GLN A 321 26.25 -11.09 -10.03
C GLN A 321 25.57 -11.82 -8.86
N GLY A 322 24.57 -12.64 -9.16
CA GLY A 322 23.89 -13.48 -8.18
C GLY A 322 24.72 -14.70 -7.76
N PRO A 323 24.29 -15.44 -6.72
CA PRO A 323 24.95 -16.68 -6.32
C PRO A 323 24.89 -17.72 -7.45
N ALA A 324 25.83 -18.68 -7.44
CA ALA A 324 25.86 -19.82 -8.36
C ALA A 324 24.77 -20.86 -8.01
N ARG A 325 23.51 -20.42 -7.98
CA ARG A 325 22.32 -21.22 -7.67
C ARG A 325 21.31 -21.07 -8.80
N PRO A 326 20.67 -22.17 -9.25
CA PRO A 326 19.57 -22.07 -10.20
C PRO A 326 18.47 -21.14 -9.66
N ALA A 327 17.81 -20.42 -10.57
CA ALA A 327 16.62 -19.65 -10.21
C ALA A 327 15.56 -20.56 -9.57
N ALA A 328 14.79 -20.02 -8.64
CA ALA A 328 13.62 -20.70 -8.10
C ALA A 328 12.68 -21.06 -9.27
N PRO A 329 12.04 -22.24 -9.27
CA PRO A 329 11.19 -22.66 -10.38
C PRO A 329 10.03 -21.68 -10.58
N ALA A 330 9.63 -21.50 -11.83
CA ALA A 330 8.48 -20.70 -12.17
C ALA A 330 7.20 -21.25 -11.51
N PRO A 331 6.39 -20.39 -10.87
CA PRO A 331 5.07 -20.80 -10.42
C PRO A 331 4.21 -21.25 -11.60
N ALA A 332 3.44 -22.31 -11.42
CA ALA A 332 2.53 -22.81 -12.44
C ALA A 332 1.07 -22.43 -12.12
N ALA A 333 0.32 -21.99 -13.11
CA ALA A 333 -1.07 -21.56 -12.93
C ALA A 333 -1.99 -22.65 -12.33
N PRO A 334 -1.95 -23.93 -12.77
CA PRO A 334 -2.84 -24.96 -12.22
C PRO A 334 -2.68 -25.22 -10.71
N PRO A 335 -1.47 -25.43 -10.15
CA PRO A 335 -1.32 -25.57 -8.70
C PRO A 335 -1.61 -24.28 -7.93
N MET A 336 -1.36 -23.09 -8.51
CA MET A 336 -1.76 -21.82 -7.90
C MET A 336 -3.27 -21.74 -7.72
N TYR A 337 -4.05 -22.07 -8.76
CA TYR A 337 -5.51 -22.08 -8.72
C TYR A 337 -6.06 -23.14 -7.74
N ARG A 338 -5.56 -24.37 -7.78
CA ARG A 338 -6.00 -25.43 -6.86
C ARG A 338 -5.69 -25.13 -5.39
N ARG A 339 -4.72 -24.25 -5.12
CA ARG A 339 -4.29 -23.88 -3.76
C ARG A 339 -4.50 -22.39 -3.45
N THR A 340 -5.45 -21.71 -4.10
CA THR A 340 -5.70 -20.26 -3.91
C THR A 340 -5.88 -19.90 -2.43
N GLY A 341 -6.64 -20.70 -1.67
CA GLY A 341 -6.86 -20.47 -0.23
C GLY A 341 -5.57 -20.46 0.59
N TRP A 342 -4.69 -21.43 0.38
CA TRP A 342 -3.38 -21.44 1.02
C TRP A 342 -2.48 -20.31 0.51
N LYS A 343 -2.43 -20.15 -0.81
CA LYS A 343 -1.51 -19.25 -1.50
C LYS A 343 -1.76 -17.79 -1.20
N TYR A 344 -3.01 -17.37 -1.30
CA TYR A 344 -3.41 -15.97 -1.23
C TYR A 344 -4.04 -15.62 0.11
N ARG A 345 -4.88 -16.49 0.69
CA ARG A 345 -5.62 -16.20 1.93
C ARG A 345 -4.96 -16.72 3.21
N LEU A 346 -3.84 -17.46 3.07
CA LEU A 346 -3.16 -18.16 4.17
C LEU A 346 -4.13 -19.04 4.99
N GLU A 347 -4.96 -19.81 4.31
CA GLU A 347 -5.94 -20.70 4.94
C GLU A 347 -5.31 -22.05 5.34
N GLY A 348 -5.37 -22.38 6.62
CA GLY A 348 -5.14 -23.73 7.13
C GLY A 348 -6.43 -24.56 7.15
N SER A 349 -6.31 -25.87 7.33
CA SER A 349 -7.45 -26.78 7.49
C SER A 349 -7.62 -27.18 8.96
N ARG A 350 -8.74 -26.84 9.59
CA ARG A 350 -9.10 -27.30 10.93
C ARG A 350 -9.69 -28.70 10.87
N CYS A 351 -9.22 -29.59 11.74
CA CYS A 351 -9.76 -30.93 11.86
C CYS A 351 -11.09 -30.91 12.63
N GLY A 352 -12.14 -31.50 12.07
CA GLY A 352 -13.42 -31.66 12.77
C GLY A 352 -13.36 -32.61 13.98
N ALA A 353 -12.41 -33.55 14.00
CA ALA A 353 -12.30 -34.55 15.07
C ALA A 353 -11.51 -34.04 16.29
N CYS A 354 -10.35 -33.40 16.08
CA CYS A 354 -9.47 -32.95 17.18
C CYS A 354 -9.28 -31.43 17.25
N GLY A 355 -9.88 -30.65 16.36
CA GLY A 355 -9.76 -29.19 16.34
C GLY A 355 -8.40 -28.64 15.87
N ALA A 356 -7.38 -29.49 15.68
CA ALA A 356 -6.05 -29.06 15.27
C ALA A 356 -6.05 -28.43 13.87
N ILE A 357 -5.24 -27.39 13.68
CA ILE A 357 -5.04 -26.73 12.38
C ILE A 357 -3.82 -27.33 11.69
N THR A 358 -4.01 -27.77 10.44
CA THR A 358 -2.95 -28.31 9.59
C THR A 358 -2.53 -27.29 8.52
N THR A 359 -1.22 -27.07 8.40
CA THR A 359 -0.57 -26.16 7.45
C THR A 359 0.68 -26.81 6.83
N PRO A 360 0.86 -26.79 5.51
CA PRO A 360 -0.14 -26.43 4.48
C PRO A 360 -1.41 -27.28 4.59
N PRO A 361 -2.57 -26.78 4.15
CA PRO A 361 -3.83 -27.53 4.25
C PRO A 361 -3.74 -28.84 3.48
N GLY A 362 -4.27 -29.90 4.08
CA GLY A 362 -4.24 -31.25 3.56
C GLY A 362 -5.45 -32.06 4.00
N ARG A 363 -5.72 -33.18 3.32
CA ARG A 363 -6.85 -34.07 3.68
C ARG A 363 -6.60 -34.84 4.96
N VAL A 364 -5.33 -35.11 5.30
CA VAL A 364 -4.98 -35.85 6.51
C VAL A 364 -4.59 -34.86 7.59
N CYS A 365 -5.21 -34.97 8.77
CA CYS A 365 -4.84 -34.16 9.92
C CYS A 365 -3.41 -34.51 10.38
N ALA A 366 -2.53 -33.52 10.46
CA ALA A 366 -1.16 -33.72 10.91
C ALA A 366 -1.05 -34.14 12.38
N ALA A 367 -2.09 -33.93 13.19
CA ALA A 367 -2.10 -34.25 14.62
C ALA A 367 -2.67 -35.64 14.93
N CYS A 368 -3.83 -36.00 14.38
CA CYS A 368 -4.54 -37.25 14.71
C CYS A 368 -4.63 -38.26 13.56
N GLY A 369 -4.17 -37.92 12.35
CA GLY A 369 -4.18 -38.83 11.20
C GLY A 369 -5.56 -39.05 10.56
N VAL A 370 -6.64 -38.50 11.13
CA VAL A 370 -7.98 -38.58 10.55
C VAL A 370 -8.01 -37.92 9.17
N VAL A 371 -8.59 -38.62 8.20
CA VAL A 371 -8.86 -38.09 6.87
C VAL A 371 -10.12 -37.23 6.94
N GLY A 372 -9.95 -35.93 6.75
CA GLY A 372 -11.03 -34.97 6.61
C GLY A 372 -11.46 -34.81 5.16
N ASP A 373 -12.69 -34.32 5.03
CA ASP A 373 -13.44 -34.00 3.83
C ASP A 373 -13.10 -32.63 3.24
N GLY A 374 -12.33 -31.80 3.97
CA GLY A 374 -11.71 -30.58 3.43
C GLY A 374 -12.14 -29.26 4.06
N ASP A 375 -12.96 -29.28 5.12
CA ASP A 375 -13.41 -28.09 5.87
C ASP A 375 -13.54 -28.41 7.37
N PRO A 376 -13.41 -27.41 8.28
CA PRO A 376 -13.42 -25.97 8.02
C PRO A 376 -12.04 -25.34 7.79
N LYS A 377 -11.95 -24.46 6.77
CA LYS A 377 -10.81 -23.57 6.56
C LYS A 377 -10.73 -22.48 7.63
N VAL A 378 -9.50 -22.14 8.02
CA VAL A 378 -9.23 -21.09 9.01
C VAL A 378 -8.19 -20.13 8.46
N SER A 379 -8.53 -18.85 8.40
CA SER A 379 -7.57 -17.81 8.04
C SER A 379 -6.52 -17.65 9.14
N LEU A 380 -5.25 -17.64 8.72
CA LEU A 380 -4.10 -17.42 9.59
C LEU A 380 -3.43 -16.07 9.37
N ARG A 381 -3.86 -15.31 8.34
CA ARG A 381 -3.16 -14.12 7.87
C ARG A 381 -3.06 -12.98 8.89
N ASP A 382 -4.03 -12.94 9.82
CA ASP A 382 -4.13 -11.90 10.86
C ASP A 382 -3.75 -12.46 12.25
N ARG A 383 -3.20 -13.67 12.32
CA ARG A 383 -2.78 -14.30 13.57
C ARG A 383 -1.29 -14.11 13.80
N THR A 384 -0.91 -13.77 15.01
CA THR A 384 0.49 -13.75 15.44
C THR A 384 1.06 -15.17 15.40
N ALA A 385 2.36 -15.27 15.10
CA ALA A 385 3.12 -16.50 15.09
C ALA A 385 4.41 -16.32 15.88
N ARG A 386 4.89 -17.36 16.56
CA ARG A 386 6.13 -17.33 17.35
C ARG A 386 7.19 -18.18 16.68
N VAL A 387 8.38 -17.61 16.46
CA VAL A 387 9.50 -18.33 15.84
C VAL A 387 9.94 -19.50 16.73
N VAL A 388 9.95 -20.72 16.18
CA VAL A 388 10.42 -21.94 16.87
C VAL A 388 11.79 -22.40 16.40
N SER A 389 12.13 -22.12 15.14
CA SER A 389 13.48 -22.36 14.60
C SER A 389 13.74 -21.40 13.44
N MET A 390 15.01 -21.16 13.13
CA MET A 390 15.38 -20.35 11.97
C MET A 390 16.65 -20.82 11.29
N THR A 391 16.86 -20.34 10.08
CA THR A 391 18.10 -20.51 9.32
C THR A 391 18.40 -19.23 8.55
N ARG A 392 19.67 -18.82 8.53
CA ARG A 392 20.15 -17.73 7.67
C ARG A 392 20.67 -18.31 6.37
N ASP A 393 20.07 -17.93 5.25
CA ASP A 393 20.49 -18.33 3.91
C ASP A 393 21.35 -17.23 3.29
N HIS A 394 22.67 -17.46 3.26
CA HIS A 394 23.66 -16.60 2.61
C HIS A 394 23.79 -16.87 1.09
N LEU A 395 23.09 -17.88 0.58
CA LEU A 395 23.07 -18.29 -0.84
C LEU A 395 21.70 -18.04 -1.47
N THR A 396 21.00 -17.03 -0.97
CA THR A 396 19.69 -16.61 -1.46
C THR A 396 19.81 -15.95 -2.84
N THR A 397 18.88 -16.27 -3.74
CA THR A 397 18.76 -15.61 -5.05
C THR A 397 17.99 -14.29 -4.97
N LEU A 398 17.51 -13.91 -3.78
CA LEU A 398 16.82 -12.66 -3.55
C LEU A 398 17.82 -11.49 -3.61
N PRO A 399 17.35 -10.24 -3.85
CA PRO A 399 18.23 -9.06 -3.95
C PRO A 399 18.70 -8.56 -2.57
N GLU A 400 19.09 -9.50 -1.70
CA GLU A 400 19.70 -9.33 -0.39
C GLU A 400 20.98 -10.19 -0.32
N PRO A 401 21.99 -9.83 0.50
CA PRO A 401 23.15 -10.68 0.73
C PRO A 401 22.78 -11.94 1.55
N GLU A 402 21.76 -11.85 2.40
CA GLU A 402 21.25 -12.96 3.18
C GLU A 402 19.78 -12.74 3.54
N VAL A 403 19.08 -13.84 3.84
CA VAL A 403 17.70 -13.79 4.36
C VAL A 403 17.55 -14.77 5.51
N ALA A 404 16.63 -14.48 6.43
CA ALA A 404 16.22 -15.44 7.45
C ALA A 404 14.99 -16.21 6.98
N ILE A 405 15.03 -17.53 7.09
CA ILE A 405 13.90 -18.43 6.92
C ILE A 405 13.52 -18.91 8.32
N VAL A 406 12.27 -18.69 8.71
CA VAL A 406 11.76 -19.06 10.03
C VAL A 406 10.72 -20.15 9.91
N VAL A 407 10.71 -21.04 10.89
CA VAL A 407 9.55 -21.87 11.21
C VAL A 407 8.89 -21.23 12.42
N ALA A 408 7.59 -20.95 12.32
CA ALA A 408 6.84 -20.29 13.38
C ALA A 408 5.52 -21.01 13.66
N ASP A 409 5.17 -21.14 14.94
CA ASP A 409 3.87 -21.65 15.38
C ASP A 409 2.87 -20.51 15.44
N VAL A 410 1.71 -20.70 14.81
CA VAL A 410 0.66 -19.68 14.73
C VAL A 410 -0.27 -19.80 15.93
N ASP A 411 -0.65 -18.65 16.50
CA ASP A 411 -1.58 -18.61 17.62
C ASP A 411 -2.92 -19.27 17.25
N GLY A 412 -3.41 -20.14 18.12
CA GLY A 412 -4.59 -20.97 17.86
C GLY A 412 -4.35 -22.15 16.89
N GLY A 413 -3.11 -22.43 16.50
CA GLY A 413 -2.69 -23.67 15.84
C GLY A 413 -2.19 -23.50 14.41
N GLY A 414 -1.34 -24.44 13.99
CA GLY A 414 -0.67 -24.45 12.70
C GLY A 414 0.80 -24.03 12.81
N ARG A 415 1.59 -24.41 11.81
CA ARG A 415 3.02 -24.11 11.71
C ARG A 415 3.37 -23.62 10.30
N LEU A 416 4.04 -22.48 10.21
CA LEU A 416 4.43 -21.85 8.95
C LEU A 416 5.94 -21.92 8.78
N SER A 417 6.40 -22.23 7.57
CA SER A 417 7.78 -21.97 7.15
C SER A 417 7.75 -20.81 6.16
N ALA A 418 8.41 -19.70 6.49
CA ALA A 418 8.34 -18.47 5.72
C ALA A 418 9.65 -17.67 5.82
N TYR A 419 9.88 -16.80 4.84
CA TYR A 419 10.93 -15.80 4.96
C TYR A 419 10.54 -14.75 5.99
N ALA A 420 11.50 -14.33 6.82
CA ALA A 420 11.37 -13.13 7.61
C ALA A 420 11.55 -11.89 6.71
N THR A 421 10.85 -10.80 6.99
CA THR A 421 10.96 -9.51 6.29
C THR A 421 10.76 -8.35 7.27
N ASP A 422 11.06 -7.13 6.85
CA ASP A 422 11.02 -5.92 7.69
C ASP A 422 11.90 -5.99 8.96
N VAL A 423 12.93 -6.86 8.96
CA VAL A 423 13.89 -7.06 10.05
C VAL A 423 15.22 -7.53 9.49
N ALA A 424 16.34 -7.16 10.12
CA ALA A 424 17.63 -7.69 9.71
C ALA A 424 17.69 -9.21 10.00
N PRO A 425 18.20 -10.05 9.09
CA PRO A 425 18.28 -11.50 9.31
C PRO A 425 19.04 -11.90 10.59
N ALA A 426 20.01 -11.09 11.02
CA ALA A 426 20.77 -11.30 12.25
C ALA A 426 19.99 -10.99 13.54
N GLU A 427 18.91 -10.22 13.46
CA GLU A 427 18.11 -9.81 14.62
C GLU A 427 16.95 -10.78 14.90
N VAL A 428 16.66 -11.70 13.98
CA VAL A 428 15.62 -12.71 14.17
C VAL A 428 16.08 -13.68 15.27
N VAL A 429 15.25 -13.89 16.30
CA VAL A 429 15.53 -14.81 17.41
C VAL A 429 14.37 -15.79 17.65
N VAL A 430 14.67 -16.96 18.23
CA VAL A 430 13.64 -17.92 18.64
C VAL A 430 12.77 -17.27 19.71
N GLY A 431 11.45 -17.48 19.63
CA GLY A 431 10.45 -16.85 20.48
C GLY A 431 9.96 -15.50 19.99
N MET A 432 10.61 -14.88 18.98
CA MET A 432 10.19 -13.58 18.45
C MET A 432 8.74 -13.64 17.91
N PRO A 433 7.84 -12.74 18.34
CA PRO A 433 6.51 -12.63 17.78
C PRO A 433 6.59 -12.05 16.36
N MET A 434 5.86 -12.67 15.45
CA MET A 434 5.82 -12.34 14.04
C MET A 434 4.37 -12.25 13.56
N THR A 435 4.11 -11.40 12.58
CA THR A 435 2.81 -11.28 11.93
C THR A 435 2.95 -11.58 10.45
N PRO A 436 2.06 -12.39 9.86
CA PRO A 436 2.04 -12.59 8.42
C PRO A 436 1.85 -11.27 7.67
N THR A 437 2.59 -11.10 6.58
CA THR A 437 2.47 -9.95 5.69
C THR A 437 2.55 -10.42 4.23
N PHE A 438 1.70 -9.89 3.37
CA PHE A 438 1.59 -10.34 1.99
C PHE A 438 2.73 -9.75 1.15
N ARG A 439 3.45 -10.60 0.40
CA ARG A 439 4.68 -10.24 -0.31
C ARG A 439 4.81 -10.95 -1.64
N ARG A 440 5.65 -10.40 -2.52
CA ARG A 440 6.14 -11.06 -3.74
C ARG A 440 7.43 -11.80 -3.38
N LEU A 441 7.37 -13.13 -3.31
CA LEU A 441 8.54 -13.93 -2.92
C LEU A 441 9.64 -13.89 -3.98
N TRP A 442 9.30 -14.15 -5.25
CA TRP A 442 10.23 -14.08 -6.38
C TRP A 442 9.46 -13.92 -7.70
N THR A 443 10.21 -13.70 -8.79
CA THR A 443 9.70 -13.72 -10.16
C THR A 443 10.58 -14.63 -11.00
N THR A 444 9.99 -15.58 -11.69
CA THR A 444 10.68 -16.46 -12.65
C THR A 444 9.81 -16.60 -13.88
N ASP A 445 10.41 -16.55 -15.07
CA ASP A 445 9.71 -16.59 -16.36
C ASP A 445 8.56 -15.57 -16.48
N SER A 446 8.79 -14.37 -15.92
CA SER A 446 7.80 -13.28 -15.82
C SER A 446 6.56 -13.60 -14.97
N ILE A 447 6.58 -14.67 -14.17
CA ILE A 447 5.50 -15.04 -13.26
C ILE A 447 5.87 -14.64 -11.82
N HIS A 448 5.13 -13.68 -11.27
CA HIS A 448 5.26 -13.23 -9.88
C HIS A 448 4.67 -14.24 -8.89
N ASN A 449 5.50 -14.71 -7.96
CA ASN A 449 5.08 -15.60 -6.90
C ASN A 449 4.67 -14.84 -5.63
N TYR A 450 3.38 -14.51 -5.50
CA TYR A 450 2.86 -13.92 -4.27
C TYR A 450 2.56 -14.97 -3.20
N PHE A 451 2.94 -14.67 -1.95
CA PHE A 451 2.66 -15.48 -0.76
C PHE A 451 2.93 -14.64 0.51
N TRP A 452 2.70 -15.23 1.69
CA TRP A 452 2.92 -14.58 2.97
C TRP A 452 4.35 -14.77 3.48
N LYS A 453 4.98 -13.68 3.90
CA LYS A 453 6.19 -13.67 4.74
C LYS A 453 5.82 -13.34 6.18
N LEU A 454 6.80 -13.38 7.08
CA LEU A 454 6.63 -13.02 8.48
C LEU A 454 7.46 -11.77 8.80
N ARG A 455 6.83 -10.75 9.38
CA ARG A 455 7.52 -9.55 9.89
C ARG A 455 7.40 -9.45 11.40
N PRO A 456 8.30 -8.74 12.11
CA PRO A 456 8.15 -8.54 13.54
C PRO A 456 6.76 -8.01 13.90
N GLY A 457 6.10 -8.69 14.82
CA GLY A 457 4.85 -8.27 15.43
C GLY A 457 5.10 -7.67 16.81
N LYS A 458 4.11 -6.99 17.37
CA LYS A 458 4.05 -6.81 18.83
C LYS A 458 3.48 -8.09 19.42
N ASP A 459 3.90 -8.45 20.64
CA ASP A 459 3.15 -9.44 21.41
C ASP A 459 1.69 -8.97 21.45
N GLY A 460 0.77 -9.86 21.11
CA GLY A 460 -0.64 -9.63 21.39
C GLY A 460 -0.76 -9.57 22.90
N THR A 461 -0.68 -8.39 23.49
CA THR A 461 -1.18 -8.19 24.85
C THR A 461 -2.68 -8.47 24.77
N ASP A 462 -3.08 -9.52 25.48
CA ASP A 462 -4.45 -9.94 25.72
C ASP A 462 -5.40 -8.74 25.80
N GLY A 463 -6.21 -8.57 24.76
CA GLY A 463 -7.40 -7.74 24.77
C GLY A 463 -8.58 -8.60 25.23
N GLN A 464 -8.81 -8.60 26.55
CA GLN A 464 -10.19 -8.56 27.06
C GLN A 464 -10.64 -7.11 27.10
#